data_AF-A0A9W8H4I6-F1
#
_entry.id   AF-A0A9W8H4I6-F1
#
_cell.length_a   1.000
_cell.length_b   1.000
_cell.length_c   1.000
_cell.angle_alpha   90.00
_cell.angle_beta   90.00
_cell.angle_gamma   90.00
#
_symmetry.space_group_name_H-M   'P 1'
#
loop_
_entity.id
_entity.type
_entity.pdbx_description
1 polymer ?
#
loop_
_entity_poly.entity_id
_entity_poly.type
_entity_poly.pdbx_seq_one_letter_code
_entity_poly.pdbx_strand_id
1 'polypeptide(L)'
;MPGVFTFFKDDSSKDVRVFRHELDREPLASSGASPEYKAVFSRRGVDLRRYDAAVEHELIVGHYEGLLRRTVVATAGSESVKIKRCSLFSDGWEFVYMCNTLRWRVVHLSKEWALYDGGDNVVARFNRASFWTGKRGVLRILVDADRILQALIVLSCEIVNRTVESSEVSGAAVGKDE
;
A
#
# COMPACT_ATOMS: atom_id res chain seq x y z
N MET A 1 0.37 -18.17 0.12
CA MET A 1 -0.79 -18.36 -0.78
C MET A 1 -1.08 -17.05 -1.49
N PRO A 2 -1.66 -17.07 -2.70
CA PRO A 2 -2.29 -15.89 -3.31
C PRO A 2 -3.30 -15.25 -2.34
N GLY A 3 -3.49 -13.95 -2.46
CA GLY A 3 -4.34 -13.19 -1.53
C GLY A 3 -5.06 -12.04 -2.20
N VAL A 4 -6.28 -11.75 -1.74
CA VAL A 4 -7.07 -10.61 -2.19
C VAL A 4 -7.33 -9.70 -1.01
N PHE A 5 -7.02 -8.42 -1.17
CA PHE A 5 -7.11 -7.42 -0.11
C PHE A 5 -7.86 -6.19 -0.59
N THR A 6 -8.88 -5.76 0.15
CA THR A 6 -9.59 -4.50 -0.14
C THR A 6 -9.19 -3.43 0.87
N PHE A 7 -8.91 -2.23 0.37
CA PHE A 7 -8.43 -1.09 1.14
C PHE A 7 -9.58 -0.09 1.32
N PHE A 8 -9.84 0.30 2.57
CA PHE A 8 -10.79 1.36 2.92
C PHE A 8 -10.08 2.44 3.73
N LYS A 9 -10.23 3.69 3.31
CA LYS A 9 -9.79 4.86 4.05
C LYS A 9 -10.77 5.10 5.21
N ASP A 10 -10.24 5.38 6.38
CA ASP A 10 -11.04 5.91 7.48
C ASP A 10 -11.34 7.40 7.23
N ASP A 11 -12.63 7.76 7.26
CA ASP A 11 -13.10 9.13 7.02
C ASP A 11 -12.54 10.15 8.03
N SER A 12 -12.26 9.69 9.25
CA SER A 12 -11.81 10.54 10.36
C SER A 12 -10.29 10.70 10.44
N SER A 13 -9.53 9.93 9.65
CA SER A 13 -8.08 9.86 9.77
C SER A 13 -7.39 9.68 8.41
N LYS A 14 -6.05 9.54 8.43
CA LYS A 14 -5.27 9.16 7.25
C LYS A 14 -5.03 7.64 7.20
N ASP A 15 -5.63 6.90 8.13
CA ASP A 15 -5.39 5.48 8.28
C ASP A 15 -6.20 4.70 7.25
N VAL A 16 -5.71 3.49 6.97
CA VAL A 16 -6.33 2.60 6.00
C VAL A 16 -6.53 1.24 6.63
N ARG A 17 -7.76 0.74 6.56
CA ARG A 17 -8.14 -0.61 6.97
C ARG A 17 -8.08 -1.53 5.75
N VAL A 18 -7.48 -2.69 5.92
CA VAL A 18 -7.25 -3.67 4.84
C VAL A 18 -7.92 -4.97 5.23
N PHE A 19 -8.89 -5.41 4.43
CA PHE A 19 -9.65 -6.63 4.64
C PHE A 19 -9.20 -7.70 3.67
N ARG A 20 -9.06 -8.95 4.12
CA ARG A 20 -8.59 -10.08 3.30
C ARG A 20 -9.69 -10.71 2.44
N HIS A 21 -10.47 -9.88 1.75
CA HIS A 21 -11.50 -10.30 0.80
C HIS A 21 -11.70 -9.20 -0.25
N GLU A 22 -12.32 -9.54 -1.38
CA GLU A 22 -12.84 -8.53 -2.31
C GLU A 22 -14.18 -8.00 -1.77
N LEU A 23 -14.25 -6.70 -1.49
CA LEU A 23 -15.41 -6.06 -0.89
C LEU A 23 -15.82 -4.83 -1.69
N ASP A 24 -17.10 -4.65 -1.94
CA ASP A 24 -17.62 -3.46 -2.63
C ASP A 24 -17.75 -2.26 -1.70
N ARG A 25 -18.01 -2.52 -0.42
CA ARG A 25 -18.19 -1.52 0.63
C ARG A 25 -17.54 -1.99 1.93
N GLU A 26 -17.22 -1.04 2.79
CA GLU A 26 -16.65 -1.34 4.09
C GLU A 26 -17.65 -2.16 4.94
N PRO A 27 -17.22 -3.26 5.58
CA PRO A 27 -18.09 -4.02 6.47
C PRO A 27 -18.55 -3.18 7.67
N LEU A 28 -19.82 -3.33 8.04
CA LEU A 28 -20.35 -2.74 9.27
C LEU A 28 -19.71 -3.41 10.48
N ALA A 29 -19.44 -2.66 11.55
CA ALA A 29 -18.88 -3.21 12.79
C ALA A 29 -19.72 -4.36 13.36
N SER A 30 -21.04 -4.34 13.16
CA SER A 30 -21.98 -5.39 13.58
C SER A 30 -21.86 -6.71 12.80
N SER A 31 -21.17 -6.71 11.65
CA SER A 31 -20.99 -7.93 10.83
C SER A 31 -19.93 -8.88 11.37
N GLY A 32 -19.18 -8.47 12.40
CA GLY A 32 -18.07 -9.25 12.96
C GLY A 32 -16.84 -9.34 12.04
N ALA A 33 -16.87 -8.72 10.86
CA ALA A 33 -15.72 -8.66 9.98
C ALA A 33 -14.68 -7.67 10.53
N SER A 34 -13.52 -8.19 10.91
CA SER A 34 -12.36 -7.38 11.28
C SER A 34 -11.43 -7.18 10.08
N PRO A 35 -10.78 -6.02 9.95
CA PRO A 35 -9.70 -5.86 8.99
C PRO A 35 -8.55 -6.82 9.34
N GLU A 36 -7.85 -7.35 8.33
CA GLU A 36 -6.62 -8.13 8.53
C GLU A 36 -5.47 -7.18 8.94
N TYR A 37 -5.39 -6.00 8.31
CA TYR A 37 -4.38 -5.01 8.62
C TYR A 37 -4.97 -3.60 8.82
N LYS A 38 -4.23 -2.77 9.56
CA LYS A 38 -4.39 -1.32 9.60
C LYS A 38 -3.05 -0.65 9.29
N ALA A 39 -3.03 0.19 8.26
CA ALA A 39 -1.90 1.05 7.94
C ALA A 39 -2.12 2.41 8.61
N VAL A 40 -1.25 2.75 9.57
CA VAL A 40 -1.30 4.01 10.33
C VAL A 40 -0.20 4.91 9.82
N PHE A 41 -0.55 6.12 9.36
CA PHE A 41 0.43 7.03 8.78
C PHE A 41 0.70 8.24 9.66
N SER A 42 1.98 8.50 9.90
CA SER A 42 2.45 9.69 10.61
C SER A 42 3.34 10.56 9.72
N ARG A 43 3.85 11.67 10.27
CA ARG A 43 4.89 12.47 9.61
C ARG A 43 6.23 11.74 9.53
N ARG A 44 6.48 10.78 10.43
CA ARG A 44 7.78 10.10 10.58
C ARG A 44 7.82 8.73 9.91
N GLY A 45 6.67 8.14 9.61
CA GLY A 45 6.61 6.79 9.08
C GLY A 45 5.20 6.31 8.78
N VAL A 46 5.12 5.00 8.56
CA VAL A 46 3.91 4.22 8.34
C VAL A 46 4.04 2.90 9.09
N ASP A 47 3.03 2.56 9.89
CA ASP A 47 3.01 1.31 10.65
C ASP A 47 1.92 0.41 10.07
N LEU A 48 2.27 -0.80 9.66
CA LEU A 48 1.31 -1.83 9.29
C LEU A 48 1.10 -2.76 10.49
N ARG A 49 -0.08 -2.64 11.09
CA ARG A 49 -0.51 -3.48 12.21
C ARG A 49 -1.40 -4.60 11.69
N ARG A 50 -1.23 -5.80 12.22
CA ARG A 50 -2.13 -6.93 11.96
C ARG A 50 -3.12 -7.06 13.11
N TYR A 51 -4.38 -7.31 12.79
CA TYR A 51 -5.34 -7.76 13.79
C TYR A 51 -5.23 -9.27 13.93
N ASP A 52 -4.91 -9.73 15.14
CA ASP A 52 -5.00 -11.14 15.49
C ASP A 52 -5.90 -11.29 16.71
N ALA A 53 -7.06 -11.95 16.53
CA ALA A 53 -8.12 -12.42 17.44
C ALA A 53 -8.54 -11.61 18.70
N ALA A 54 -7.72 -10.70 19.24
CA ALA A 54 -8.01 -9.80 20.35
C ALA A 54 -7.00 -8.62 20.46
N VAL A 55 -5.87 -8.61 19.74
CA VAL A 55 -4.78 -7.65 19.94
C VAL A 55 -4.20 -7.15 18.61
N GLU A 56 -3.97 -5.84 18.50
CA GLU A 56 -3.19 -5.26 17.41
C GLU A 56 -1.70 -5.57 17.64
N HIS A 57 -1.11 -6.35 16.75
CA HIS A 57 0.34 -6.59 16.74
C HIS A 57 0.98 -5.83 15.59
N GLU A 58 2.06 -5.12 15.88
CA GLU A 58 2.90 -4.52 14.84
C GLU A 58 3.51 -5.63 13.99
N LEU A 59 3.30 -5.54 12.68
CA LEU A 59 3.85 -6.51 11.73
C LEU A 59 5.02 -5.92 10.97
N ILE A 60 4.88 -4.67 10.52
CA ILE A 60 5.93 -3.92 9.83
C ILE A 60 5.88 -2.46 10.29
N VAL A 61 7.04 -1.92 10.66
CA VAL A 61 7.20 -0.48 10.95
C VAL A 61 8.07 0.14 9.86
N GLY A 62 7.52 1.12 9.16
CA GLY A 62 8.18 1.85 8.08
C GLY A 62 8.59 3.24 8.53
N HIS A 63 9.87 3.57 8.49
CA HIS A 63 10.35 4.94 8.77
C HIS A 63 10.70 5.67 7.48
N TYR A 64 10.19 6.89 7.32
CA TYR A 64 10.57 7.74 6.18
C TYR A 64 12.00 8.25 6.38
N GLU A 65 12.84 8.09 5.36
CA GLU A 65 14.20 8.64 5.33
C GLU A 65 14.32 9.85 4.39
N GLY A 66 15.22 10.77 4.75
CA GLY A 66 15.58 11.94 3.96
C GLY A 66 14.54 13.06 3.96
N LEU A 67 14.95 14.25 3.52
CA LEU A 67 14.10 15.45 3.50
C LEU A 67 12.87 15.26 2.60
N LEU A 68 13.04 14.56 1.48
CA LEU A 68 11.99 14.33 0.49
C LEU A 68 11.11 13.10 0.78
N ARG A 69 11.42 12.32 1.83
CA ARG A 69 10.67 11.13 2.27
C ARG A 69 10.37 10.12 1.14
N ARG A 70 11.34 9.94 0.23
CA ARG A 70 11.25 9.05 -0.94
C ARG A 70 11.74 7.62 -0.69
N THR A 71 12.14 7.36 0.55
CA THR A 71 12.58 6.06 1.02
C THR A 71 11.82 5.76 2.30
N VAL A 72 11.29 4.54 2.39
CA VAL A 72 10.74 3.97 3.61
C VAL A 72 11.60 2.78 3.98
N VAL A 73 12.14 2.77 5.20
CA VAL A 73 12.81 1.61 5.77
C VAL A 73 11.79 0.84 6.59
N ALA A 74 11.33 -0.28 6.04
CA ALA A 74 10.36 -1.18 6.63
C ALA A 74 11.09 -2.27 7.43
N THR A 75 10.85 -2.34 8.73
CA THR A 75 11.35 -3.39 9.61
C THR A 75 10.26 -4.41 9.84
N ALA A 76 10.51 -5.67 9.49
CA ALA A 76 9.60 -6.80 9.66
C ALA A 76 10.32 -7.90 10.46
N GLY A 77 10.09 -7.94 11.78
CA GLY A 77 10.90 -8.80 12.67
C GLY A 77 12.37 -8.36 12.68
N SER A 78 13.30 -9.28 12.37
CA SER A 78 14.73 -9.00 12.24
C SER A 78 15.15 -8.47 10.87
N GLU A 79 14.25 -8.47 9.89
CA GLU A 79 14.55 -8.04 8.53
C GLU A 79 14.29 -6.54 8.35
N SER A 80 15.15 -5.88 7.56
CA SER A 80 14.98 -4.48 7.18
C SER A 80 14.99 -4.35 5.66
N VAL A 81 13.90 -3.84 5.10
CA VAL A 81 13.68 -3.70 3.67
C VAL A 81 13.54 -2.22 3.33
N LYS A 82 14.32 -1.75 2.37
CA LYS A 82 14.22 -0.37 1.87
C LYS A 82 13.27 -0.34 0.68
N ILE A 83 12.17 0.40 0.83
CA ILE A 83 11.20 0.69 -0.22
C ILE A 83 11.51 2.10 -0.74
N LYS A 84 11.91 2.22 -2.00
CA LYS A 84 12.42 3.47 -2.59
C LYS A 84 11.60 3.87 -3.80
N ARG A 85 11.39 5.18 -3.97
CA ARG A 85 10.81 5.72 -5.21
C ARG A 85 11.84 5.66 -6.34
N CYS A 86 11.46 5.09 -7.48
CA CYS A 86 12.38 4.82 -8.60
C CYS A 86 12.78 6.10 -9.38
N SER A 87 11.97 7.16 -9.37
CA SER A 87 12.34 8.43 -10.00
C SER A 87 11.56 9.63 -9.46
N LEU A 88 12.00 10.83 -9.86
CA LEU A 88 11.34 12.12 -9.59
C LEU A 88 9.97 12.24 -10.26
N PHE A 89 9.81 11.61 -11.43
CA PHE A 89 8.68 11.79 -12.34
C PHE A 89 7.77 10.56 -12.45
N SER A 90 8.16 9.44 -11.84
CA SER A 90 7.32 8.24 -11.77
C SER A 90 6.78 8.06 -10.35
N ASP A 91 5.55 7.59 -10.26
CA ASP A 91 4.96 7.09 -9.02
C ASP A 91 5.35 5.63 -8.75
N GLY A 92 6.39 5.14 -9.44
CA GLY A 92 6.96 3.82 -9.24
C GLY A 92 7.77 3.74 -7.95
N TRP A 93 7.50 2.71 -7.15
CA TRP A 93 8.26 2.35 -5.96
C TRP A 93 8.84 0.95 -6.13
N GLU A 94 10.04 0.71 -5.61
CA GLU A 94 10.67 -0.60 -5.62
C GLU A 94 11.22 -0.99 -4.25
N PHE A 95 11.37 -2.28 -4.02
CA PHE A 95 12.04 -2.84 -2.87
C PHE A 95 12.69 -4.18 -3.23
N VAL A 96 13.67 -4.61 -2.43
CA VAL A 96 14.35 -5.90 -2.61
C VAL A 96 13.97 -6.81 -1.46
N TYR A 97 13.55 -8.04 -1.79
CA TYR A 97 13.23 -9.09 -0.82
C TYR A 97 13.85 -10.40 -1.29
N MET A 98 14.62 -11.07 -0.42
CA MET A 98 15.28 -12.35 -0.73
C MET A 98 16.00 -12.35 -2.09
N CYS A 99 16.80 -11.32 -2.35
CA CYS A 99 17.54 -11.08 -3.61
C CYS A 99 16.69 -10.83 -4.87
N ASN A 100 15.35 -10.76 -4.76
CA ASN A 100 14.48 -10.39 -5.87
C ASN A 100 14.08 -8.92 -5.77
N THR A 101 14.17 -8.19 -6.88
CA THR A 101 13.74 -6.79 -6.96
C THR A 101 12.29 -6.73 -7.38
N LEU A 102 11.46 -6.05 -6.58
CA LEU A 102 10.03 -5.89 -6.81
C LEU A 102 9.75 -4.43 -7.12
N ARG A 103 9.09 -4.14 -8.25
CA ARG A 103 8.83 -2.76 -8.72
C ARG A 103 7.37 -2.54 -9.11
N TRP A 104 6.76 -1.53 -8.50
CA TRP A 104 5.46 -1.01 -8.90
C TRP A 104 5.58 -0.22 -10.19
N ARG A 105 4.80 -0.61 -11.20
CA ARG A 105 4.55 0.18 -12.41
C ARG A 105 3.18 0.84 -12.25
N VAL A 106 3.20 2.16 -12.08
CA VAL A 106 2.02 3.01 -11.95
C VAL A 106 1.88 3.82 -13.23
N VAL A 107 0.76 3.66 -13.91
CA VAL A 107 0.42 4.45 -15.09
C VAL A 107 -0.58 5.52 -14.64
N HIS A 108 -0.20 6.79 -14.78
CA HIS A 108 -0.90 7.94 -14.19
C HIS A 108 -2.42 8.00 -14.51
N LEU A 109 -2.84 7.57 -15.69
CA LEU A 109 -4.25 7.56 -16.11
C LEU A 109 -4.95 6.21 -15.89
N SER A 110 -4.22 5.18 -15.46
CA SER A 110 -4.74 3.85 -15.23
C SER A 110 -5.20 3.70 -13.79
N LYS A 111 -6.36 3.06 -13.61
CA LYS A 111 -6.79 2.56 -12.30
C LYS A 111 -6.09 1.25 -11.93
N GLU A 112 -5.47 0.58 -12.90
CA GLU A 112 -4.76 -0.67 -12.68
C GLU A 112 -3.26 -0.42 -12.59
N TRP A 113 -2.68 -0.83 -11.47
CA TRP A 113 -1.25 -0.82 -11.19
C TRP A 113 -0.78 -2.24 -10.98
N ALA A 114 0.50 -2.50 -11.26
CA ALA A 114 1.05 -3.85 -11.10
C ALA A 114 2.45 -3.80 -10.48
N LEU A 115 2.72 -4.79 -9.63
CA LEU A 115 4.01 -5.08 -9.04
C LEU A 115 4.68 -6.17 -9.87
N TYR A 116 5.89 -5.91 -10.34
CA TYR A 116 6.68 -6.83 -11.14
C TYR A 116 7.90 -7.32 -10.36
N ASP A 117 8.33 -8.55 -10.60
CA ASP A 117 9.62 -9.05 -10.12
C ASP A 117 10.78 -8.68 -11.06
N GLY A 118 12.00 -9.11 -10.74
CA GLY A 118 13.19 -8.85 -11.55
C GLY A 118 13.19 -9.53 -12.92
N GLY A 119 12.28 -10.48 -13.15
CA GLY A 119 12.05 -11.16 -14.43
C GLY A 119 10.87 -10.58 -15.21
N ASP A 120 10.32 -9.44 -14.80
CA ASP A 120 9.14 -8.81 -15.40
C ASP A 120 7.85 -9.66 -15.33
N ASN A 121 7.77 -10.60 -14.37
CA ASN A 121 6.53 -11.31 -14.07
C ASN A 121 5.66 -10.49 -13.12
N VAL A 122 4.35 -10.55 -13.30
CA VAL A 122 3.39 -9.86 -12.43
C VAL A 122 3.23 -10.61 -11.11
N VAL A 123 3.65 -9.97 -10.03
CA VAL A 123 3.56 -10.48 -8.64
C VAL A 123 2.23 -10.09 -8.00
N ALA A 124 1.78 -8.86 -8.22
CA ALA A 124 0.51 -8.36 -7.69
C ALA A 124 -0.11 -7.32 -8.63
N ARG A 125 -1.44 -7.18 -8.55
CA ARG A 125 -2.21 -6.15 -9.25
C ARG A 125 -3.06 -5.38 -8.26
N PHE A 126 -3.07 -4.05 -8.36
CA PHE A 126 -3.96 -3.19 -7.61
C PHE A 126 -4.92 -2.49 -8.56
N ASN A 127 -6.22 -2.66 -8.34
CA ASN A 127 -7.25 -1.95 -9.07
C ASN A 127 -7.87 -0.89 -8.16
N ARG A 128 -7.57 0.37 -8.46
CA ARG A 128 -8.00 1.54 -7.71
C ARG A 128 -9.50 1.77 -7.91
N ALA A 129 -10.21 2.00 -6.81
CA ALA A 129 -11.62 2.36 -6.83
C ALA A 129 -11.80 3.86 -7.13
N SER A 130 -13.00 4.23 -7.59
CA SER A 130 -13.39 5.65 -7.66
C SER A 130 -13.60 6.21 -6.26
N PHE A 131 -13.03 7.39 -6.00
CA PHE A 131 -12.91 8.07 -4.70
C PHE A 131 -14.17 8.17 -3.80
N TRP A 132 -15.37 7.99 -4.35
CA TRP A 132 -16.64 8.35 -3.71
C TRP A 132 -17.13 7.43 -2.57
N THR A 133 -16.47 6.30 -2.31
CA THR A 133 -17.00 5.25 -1.39
C THR A 133 -16.13 4.96 -0.17
N GLY A 134 -15.08 5.75 0.07
CA GLY A 134 -14.05 5.43 1.07
C GLY A 134 -13.17 4.22 0.68
N LYS A 135 -13.61 3.38 -0.27
CA LYS A 135 -12.82 2.32 -0.91
C LYS A 135 -11.69 2.94 -1.72
N ARG A 136 -10.46 2.53 -1.44
CA ARG A 136 -9.26 2.91 -2.19
C ARG A 136 -9.01 1.98 -3.38
N GLY A 137 -9.26 0.68 -3.21
CA GLY A 137 -9.06 -0.30 -4.28
C GLY A 137 -8.93 -1.73 -3.78
N VAL A 138 -8.65 -2.64 -4.71
CA VAL A 138 -8.48 -4.07 -4.47
C VAL A 138 -7.09 -4.50 -4.96
N LEU A 139 -6.29 -5.03 -4.05
CA LEU A 139 -5.01 -5.68 -4.33
C LEU A 139 -5.21 -7.19 -4.49
N ARG A 140 -4.64 -7.76 -5.54
CA ARG A 140 -4.54 -9.21 -5.76
C ARG A 140 -3.06 -9.58 -5.82
N ILE A 141 -2.59 -10.37 -4.87
CA ILE A 141 -1.26 -11.00 -4.90
C ILE A 141 -1.41 -12.31 -5.67
N LEU A 142 -0.71 -12.43 -6.78
CA LEU A 142 -0.89 -13.49 -7.78
C LEU A 142 0.07 -14.67 -7.57
N VAL A 143 1.13 -14.46 -6.78
CA VAL A 143 2.16 -15.47 -6.48
C VAL A 143 1.98 -16.04 -5.07
N ASP A 144 2.62 -17.17 -4.83
CA ASP A 144 2.78 -17.67 -3.47
C ASP A 144 3.79 -16.81 -2.71
N ALA A 145 3.30 -15.98 -1.79
CA ALA A 145 4.11 -15.13 -0.93
C ALA A 145 3.99 -15.58 0.53
N ASP A 146 5.11 -15.59 1.25
CA ASP A 146 5.10 -15.71 2.70
C ASP A 146 4.46 -14.49 3.38
N ARG A 147 4.28 -14.55 4.70
CA ARG A 147 3.61 -13.50 5.47
C ARG A 147 4.35 -12.16 5.44
N ILE A 148 5.68 -12.16 5.40
CA ILE A 148 6.50 -10.94 5.39
C ILE A 148 6.38 -10.28 4.02
N LEU A 149 6.56 -11.04 2.95
CA LEU A 149 6.42 -10.53 1.59
C LEU A 149 5.00 -10.00 1.35
N GLN A 150 3.95 -10.71 1.79
CA GLN A 150 2.58 -10.21 1.69
C GLN A 150 2.41 -8.86 2.38
N ALA A 151 2.91 -8.73 3.61
CA ALA A 151 2.82 -7.50 4.37
C ALA A 151 3.62 -6.35 3.72
N LEU A 152 4.80 -6.63 3.15
CA LEU A 152 5.58 -5.65 2.38
C LEU A 152 4.85 -5.21 1.11
N ILE A 153 4.18 -6.12 0.41
CA ILE A 153 3.37 -5.79 -0.78
C ILE A 153 2.18 -4.90 -0.37
N VAL A 154 1.45 -5.25 0.69
CA VAL A 154 0.33 -4.44 1.21
C VAL A 154 0.80 -3.05 1.63
N LEU A 155 1.90 -2.95 2.39
CA LEU A 155 2.45 -1.69 2.85
C LEU A 155 2.93 -0.81 1.67
N SER A 156 3.71 -1.39 0.75
CA SER A 156 4.22 -0.67 -0.42
C SER A 156 3.10 -0.21 -1.34
N CYS A 157 2.03 -1.00 -1.51
CA CYS A 157 0.85 -0.60 -2.25
C CYS A 157 0.22 0.68 -1.68
N GLU A 158 0.11 0.79 -0.36
CA GLU A 158 -0.49 1.97 0.25
C GLU A 158 0.45 3.19 0.24
N ILE A 159 1.77 2.98 0.34
CA ILE A 159 2.77 4.04 0.11
C ILE A 159 2.65 4.59 -1.32
N VAL A 160 2.53 3.71 -2.32
CA VAL A 160 2.33 4.09 -3.72
C VAL A 160 1.04 4.89 -3.87
N ASN A 161 -0.08 4.36 -3.36
CA ASN A 161 -1.39 4.98 -3.47
C ASN A 161 -1.39 6.41 -2.89
N ARG A 162 -0.83 6.59 -1.68
CA ARG A 162 -0.71 7.90 -1.05
C ARG A 162 0.18 8.87 -1.82
N THR A 163 1.22 8.36 -2.48
CA THR A 163 2.11 9.17 -3.33
C THR A 163 1.36 9.69 -4.54
N VAL A 164 0.61 8.81 -5.23
CA VAL A 164 -0.23 9.15 -6.38
C VAL A 164 -1.29 10.18 -5.99
N GLU A 165 -2.05 9.93 -4.93
CA GLU A 165 -3.07 10.86 -4.42
C GLU A 165 -2.48 12.25 -4.13
N SER A 166 -1.28 12.31 -3.55
CA SER A 166 -0.60 13.58 -3.26
C SER A 166 -0.20 14.33 -4.54
N SER A 167 0.32 13.61 -5.53
CA SER A 167 0.67 14.18 -6.85
C SER A 167 -0.56 14.73 -7.59
N GLU A 168 -1.68 14.01 -7.56
CA GLU A 168 -2.94 14.42 -8.21
C GLU A 168 -3.53 15.70 -7.60
N VAL A 169 -3.50 15.84 -6.27
CA VAL A 169 -3.97 17.05 -5.57
C VAL A 169 -3.08 18.26 -5.89
N SER A 170 -1.76 18.08 -5.92
CA SER A 170 -0.83 19.15 -6.28
C SER A 170 -0.97 19.58 -7.75
N GLY A 171 -1.21 18.64 -8.68
CA GLY A 171 -1.45 18.96 -10.09
C GLY A 171 -2.76 19.72 -10.34
N ALA A 172 -3.83 19.37 -9.61
CA ALA A 172 -5.13 20.05 -9.71
C ALA A 172 -5.11 21.50 -9.17
N ALA A 173 -4.20 21.83 -8.26
CA ALA A 173 -4.04 23.18 -7.74
C ALA A 173 -3.35 24.14 -8.72
N VAL A 174 -2.52 23.62 -9.62
CA VAL A 174 -1.77 24.43 -10.61
C VAL A 174 -2.63 24.81 -11.81
N GLY A 175 -3.66 24.03 -12.16
CA GLY A 175 -4.55 24.29 -13.30
C GLY A 175 -5.75 25.20 -13.03
N LYS A 176 -5.80 25.92 -11.90
CA LYS A 176 -6.89 26.86 -11.56
C LYS A 176 -6.54 28.33 -11.69
N ASP A 177 -5.30 28.63 -12.09
CA ASP A 177 -4.78 30.00 -12.26
C ASP A 177 -4.45 30.33 -13.74
N GLU A 178 -5.07 29.64 -14.71
CA GLU A 178 -5.01 29.99 -16.15
C GLU A 178 -6.32 30.62 -16.65
#